data_AF-A0A939UDZ8-F1
#
_entry.id   AF-A0A939UDZ8-F1
#
_cell.length_a   1.000
_cell.length_b   1.000
_cell.length_c   1.000
_cell.angle_alpha   90.00
_cell.angle_beta   90.00
_cell.angle_gamma   90.00
#
_symmetry.space_group_name_H-M   'P 1'
#
loop_
_entity.id
_entity.type
_entity.pdbx_description
1 polymer ?
#
loop_
_entity_poly.entity_id
_entity_poly.type
_entity_poly.pdbx_seq_one_letter_code
_entity_poly.pdbx_strand_id
1 'polypeptide(L)'
;MTKLKIKDFFKVIGLCLFAASIPALLALYAVQAKKYTDLTKEVAELEVKQEKLIEENKKLVSDISQLSSAERIERIAVEELGMHKTEAEDIIRVEMTGEKK
;
A
#
# COMPACT_ATOMS: atom_id res chain seq x y z
N MET A 1 -28.01 -66.95 18.27
CA MET A 1 -28.32 -65.71 19.02
C MET A 1 -27.27 -64.59 18.87
N THR A 2 -26.08 -64.86 18.32
CA THR A 2 -24.94 -63.91 18.21
C THR A 2 -25.03 -62.91 17.05
N LYS A 3 -25.66 -63.25 15.93
CA LYS A 3 -25.75 -62.37 14.75
C LYS A 3 -26.67 -61.14 14.95
N LEU A 4 -27.67 -61.23 15.84
CA LEU A 4 -28.57 -60.09 16.14
C LEU A 4 -27.81 -58.97 16.87
N LYS A 5 -27.00 -59.31 17.88
CA LYS A 5 -26.22 -58.33 18.66
C LYS A 5 -25.24 -57.53 17.80
N ILE A 6 -24.64 -58.15 16.79
CA ILE A 6 -23.69 -57.48 15.88
C ILE A 6 -24.42 -56.44 15.03
N LYS A 7 -25.60 -56.77 14.49
CA LYS A 7 -26.37 -55.84 13.65
C LYS A 7 -26.85 -54.62 14.44
N ASP A 8 -27.21 -54.82 15.71
CA ASP A 8 -27.60 -53.72 16.60
C ASP A 8 -26.39 -52.87 17.02
N PHE A 9 -25.23 -53.48 17.24
CA PHE A 9 -23.98 -52.76 17.52
C PHE A 9 -23.56 -51.85 16.35
N PHE A 10 -23.66 -52.34 15.10
CA PHE A 10 -23.40 -51.54 13.91
C PHE A 10 -24.40 -50.39 13.73
N LYS A 11 -25.67 -50.58 14.11
CA LYS A 11 -26.65 -49.47 14.11
C LYS A 11 -26.31 -48.39 15.13
N VAL A 12 -25.89 -48.78 16.34
CA VAL A 12 -25.48 -47.83 17.39
C VAL A 12 -24.24 -47.04 16.96
N ILE A 13 -23.24 -47.71 16.37
CA ILE A 13 -22.06 -47.03 15.81
C ILE A 13 -22.45 -46.03 14.71
N GLY A 14 -23.35 -46.44 13.80
CA GLY A 14 -23.85 -45.55 12.74
C GLY A 14 -24.56 -44.32 13.31
N LEU A 15 -25.37 -44.48 14.35
CA LEU A 15 -26.06 -43.38 15.03
C LEU A 15 -25.07 -42.44 15.74
N CYS A 16 -24.07 -42.99 16.43
CA CYS A 16 -23.02 -42.20 17.08
C CYS A 16 -22.18 -41.41 16.08
N LEU A 17 -21.81 -42.02 14.94
CA LEU A 17 -21.10 -41.32 13.86
C LEU A 17 -21.94 -40.18 13.27
N PHE A 18 -23.24 -40.40 13.09
CA PHE A 18 -24.15 -39.37 12.59
C PHE A 18 -24.31 -38.23 13.60
N ALA A 19 -24.44 -38.54 14.88
CA ALA A 19 -24.50 -37.55 15.95
C ALA A 19 -23.18 -36.75 16.08
N ALA A 20 -22.03 -37.39 15.87
CA ALA A 20 -20.72 -36.74 15.90
C ALA A 20 -20.42 -35.93 14.62
N SER A 21 -21.14 -36.18 13.52
CA SER A 21 -20.92 -35.46 12.26
C SER A 21 -21.26 -33.97 12.37
N ILE A 22 -22.30 -33.62 13.13
CA ILE A 22 -22.72 -32.22 13.30
C ILE A 22 -21.68 -31.40 14.08
N PRO A 23 -21.20 -31.83 15.27
CA PRO A 23 -20.09 -31.17 15.96
C PRO A 23 -18.80 -31.11 15.12
N ALA A 24 -18.49 -32.18 14.38
CA ALA A 24 -17.30 -32.24 13.54
C ALA A 24 -17.35 -31.21 12.39
N LEU A 25 -18.50 -31.09 11.71
CA LEU A 25 -18.71 -30.09 10.67
C LEU A 25 -18.64 -28.66 11.21
N LEU A 26 -19.19 -28.40 12.41
CA LEU A 26 -19.08 -27.10 13.06
C LEU A 26 -17.64 -26.75 13.44
N ALA A 27 -16.88 -27.72 13.97
CA ALA A 27 -15.46 -27.52 14.28
C ALA A 27 -14.65 -27.21 13.01
N LEU A 28 -14.92 -27.93 11.92
CA LEU A 28 -14.28 -27.70 10.62
C LEU A 28 -14.65 -26.33 10.04
N TYR A 29 -15.89 -25.91 10.20
CA TYR A 29 -16.35 -24.57 9.81
C TYR A 29 -15.67 -23.47 10.62
N ALA A 30 -15.55 -23.64 11.94
CA ALA A 30 -14.86 -22.68 12.81
C ALA A 30 -13.38 -22.51 12.44
N VAL A 31 -12.67 -23.60 12.12
CA VAL A 31 -11.27 -23.55 11.66
C VAL A 31 -11.16 -22.84 10.32
N GLN A 32 -12.08 -23.11 9.39
CA GLN A 32 -12.12 -22.42 8.09
C GLN A 32 -12.40 -20.93 8.29
N ALA A 33 -13.42 -20.57 9.07
CA ALA A 33 -13.76 -19.18 9.36
C ALA A 33 -12.56 -18.42 9.94
N LYS A 34 -11.83 -19.00 10.90
CA LYS A 34 -10.61 -18.40 11.43
C LYS A 34 -9.56 -18.14 10.36
N LYS A 35 -9.26 -19.13 9.50
CA LYS A 35 -8.29 -18.97 8.41
C LYS A 35 -8.72 -17.90 7.41
N TYR A 36 -10.00 -17.84 7.07
CA TYR A 36 -10.54 -16.80 6.20
C TYR A 36 -10.41 -15.41 6.83
N THR A 37 -10.75 -15.26 8.11
CA THR A 37 -10.60 -13.99 8.82
C THR A 37 -9.14 -13.55 8.92
N ASP A 38 -8.23 -14.46 9.25
CA ASP A 38 -6.79 -14.18 9.33
C ASP A 38 -6.25 -13.73 7.96
N LEU A 39 -6.65 -14.41 6.88
CA LEU A 39 -6.22 -14.08 5.52
C LEU A 39 -6.78 -12.75 5.02
N THR A 40 -8.06 -12.46 5.27
CA THR A 40 -8.67 -11.18 4.88
C THR A 40 -8.01 -10.01 5.61
N LYS A 41 -7.62 -10.21 6.88
CA LYS A 41 -6.90 -9.19 7.64
C LYS A 41 -5.51 -8.92 7.04
N GLU A 42 -4.79 -9.97 6.65
CA GLU A 42 -3.48 -9.83 6.01
C GLU A 42 -3.57 -9.08 4.67
N VAL A 43 -4.60 -9.38 3.86
CA VAL A 43 -4.85 -8.64 2.60
C VAL A 43 -5.11 -7.15 2.88
N ALA A 44 -5.96 -6.83 3.86
CA ALA A 44 -6.25 -5.44 4.20
C ALA A 44 -4.99 -4.70 4.71
N GLU A 45 -4.15 -5.35 5.51
CA GLU A 45 -2.87 -4.77 5.95
C GLU A 45 -1.90 -4.54 4.79
N LEU A 46 -1.89 -5.43 3.79
CA LEU A 46 -1.08 -5.27 2.58
C LEU A 46 -1.60 -4.15 1.68
N GLU A 47 -2.92 -3.99 1.54
CA GLU A 47 -3.53 -2.90 0.78
C GLU A 47 -3.15 -1.52 1.36
N VAL A 48 -3.24 -1.37 2.69
CA VAL A 48 -2.83 -0.13 3.37
C VAL A 48 -1.34 0.17 3.16
N LYS A 49 -0.48 -0.86 3.17
CA LYS A 49 0.95 -0.69 2.87
C LYS A 49 1.17 -0.27 1.42
N GLN A 50 0.45 -0.86 0.46
CA GLN A 50 0.56 -0.47 -0.95
C GLN A 50 0.15 0.98 -1.17
N GLU A 51 -0.96 1.42 -0.58
CA GLU A 51 -1.41 2.81 -0.70
C GLU A 51 -0.35 3.79 -0.18
N LYS A 52 0.21 3.50 1.01
CA LYS A 52 1.28 4.31 1.60
C LYS A 52 2.52 4.37 0.70
N LEU A 53 2.94 3.24 0.13
CA LEU A 53 4.09 3.18 -0.77
C LEU A 53 3.84 3.96 -2.08
N ILE A 54 2.61 3.93 -2.60
CA ILE A 54 2.25 4.72 -3.79
C ILE A 54 2.33 6.22 -3.47
N GLU A 55 1.84 6.64 -2.31
CA GLU A 55 1.88 8.03 -1.89
C GLU A 55 3.33 8.52 -1.66
N GLU A 56 4.17 7.71 -0.99
CA GLU A 56 5.59 8.01 -0.83
C GLU A 56 6.32 8.10 -2.18
N ASN A 57 6.06 7.17 -3.11
CA ASN A 57 6.65 7.21 -4.46
C ASN A 57 6.22 8.45 -5.24
N LYS A 58 4.94 8.86 -5.16
CA LYS A 58 4.47 10.10 -5.81
C LYS A 58 5.24 11.31 -5.29
N LYS A 59 5.46 11.40 -3.98
CA LYS A 59 6.23 12.48 -3.36
C LYS A 59 7.68 12.47 -3.85
N LEU A 60 8.35 11.32 -3.83
CA LEU A 60 9.73 11.18 -4.30
C LEU A 60 9.88 11.60 -5.77
N VAL A 61 8.96 11.17 -6.65
CA VAL A 61 8.97 11.57 -8.07
C VAL A 61 8.81 13.09 -8.22
N SER A 62 7.94 13.72 -7.42
CA SER A 62 7.80 15.17 -7.41
C SER A 62 9.09 15.88 -6.97
N ASP A 63 9.71 15.44 -5.88
CA ASP A 63 10.94 16.02 -5.36
C ASP A 63 12.09 15.88 -6.36
N ILE A 64 12.23 14.71 -6.98
CA ILE A 64 13.21 14.46 -8.06
C ILE A 64 12.94 15.39 -9.26
N SER A 65 11.68 15.55 -9.65
CA SER A 65 11.32 16.40 -10.80
C SER A 65 11.61 17.88 -10.53
N GLN A 66 11.43 18.33 -9.30
CA GLN A 66 11.78 19.69 -8.89
C GLN A 66 13.30 19.91 -8.94
N LEU A 67 14.07 18.98 -8.39
CA LEU A 67 15.54 19.04 -8.41
C LEU A 67 16.08 18.99 -9.83
N SER A 68 15.57 18.07 -10.67
CA SER A 68 16.02 17.95 -12.07
C SER A 68 15.63 19.16 -12.91
N SER A 69 14.48 19.78 -12.62
CA SER A 69 14.07 21.03 -13.27
C SER A 69 15.00 22.18 -12.88
N ALA A 70 15.41 22.28 -11.62
CA ALA A 70 16.37 23.30 -11.17
C ALA A 70 17.72 23.12 -11.87
N GLU A 71 18.26 21.90 -11.92
CA GLU A 71 19.51 21.59 -12.63
C GLU A 71 19.40 21.92 -14.13
N ARG A 72 18.25 21.61 -14.75
CA ARG A 72 18.00 21.93 -16.15
C ARG A 72 17.94 23.44 -16.39
N ILE A 73 17.32 24.21 -15.49
CA ILE A 73 17.27 25.67 -15.59
C ILE A 73 18.68 26.26 -15.46
N GLU A 74 19.47 25.80 -14.51
CA GLU A 74 20.85 26.23 -14.32
C GLU A 74 21.69 25.96 -15.58
N ARG A 75 21.56 24.77 -16.16
CA ARG A 75 22.25 24.41 -17.39
C ARG A 75 21.89 25.33 -18.55
N ILE A 76 20.60 25.59 -18.79
CA ILE A 76 20.15 26.50 -19.86
C ILE A 76 20.66 27.93 -19.59
N ALA A 77 20.60 28.40 -18.34
CA ALA A 77 21.05 29.72 -17.96
C ALA A 77 22.56 29.91 -18.26
N VAL A 78 23.39 28.93 -17.89
CA VAL A 78 24.85 29.02 -18.06
C VAL A 78 25.27 28.72 -19.50
N GLU A 79 24.79 27.63 -20.09
CA GLU A 79 25.30 27.12 -21.37
C GLU A 79 24.68 27.81 -22.59
N GLU A 80 23.37 28.09 -22.55
CA GLU A 80 22.66 28.67 -23.71
C GLU A 80 22.53 30.19 -23.60
N LEU A 81 22.24 30.69 -22.40
CA LEU A 81 22.00 32.12 -22.17
C LEU A 81 23.25 32.88 -21.72
N GLY A 82 24.35 32.17 -21.42
CA GLY A 82 25.60 32.77 -20.96
C GLY A 82 25.46 33.55 -19.65
N MET A 83 24.42 33.25 -18.86
CA MET A 83 24.18 33.89 -17.57
C MET A 83 25.21 33.42 -16.55
N HIS A 84 25.85 34.38 -15.89
CA HIS A 84 26.73 34.15 -14.76
C HIS A 84 26.15 34.80 -13.50
N LYS A 85 26.69 34.45 -12.33
CA LYS A 85 26.37 35.16 -11.10
C LYS A 85 26.81 36.62 -11.24
N THR A 86 25.86 37.53 -11.08
CA THR A 86 26.08 38.98 -11.15
C THR A 86 27.08 39.41 -10.08
N GLU A 87 28.18 40.02 -10.50
CA GLU A 87 29.13 40.67 -9.59
C GLU A 87 28.66 42.09 -9.25
N ALA A 88 29.19 42.71 -8.18
CA ALA A 88 28.77 44.05 -7.75
C ALA A 88 28.93 45.12 -8.85
N GLU A 89 29.84 44.87 -9.80
CA GLU A 89 30.16 45.71 -10.96
C GLU A 89 29.07 45.66 -12.05
N ASP A 90 28.32 44.57 -12.10
CA ASP A 90 27.23 44.34 -13.09
C ASP A 90 25.89 44.98 -12.64
N ILE A 91 25.82 45.54 -11.42
CA ILE A 91 24.58 46.07 -10.83
C ILE A 91 24.44 47.56 -11.13
N ILE A 92 23.60 47.89 -12.11
CA ILE A 92 23.21 49.28 -12.39
C ILE A 92 21.94 49.63 -11.58
N ARG A 93 22.08 50.52 -10.59
CA ARG A 93 20.96 51.06 -9.82
C ARG A 93 20.46 52.35 -10.45
N VAL A 94 19.26 52.32 -11.02
CA VAL A 94 18.59 53.51 -11.55
C VAL A 94 17.57 54.01 -10.53
N GLU A 95 17.78 55.21 -9.99
CA GLU A 95 16.80 55.90 -9.16
C GLU A 95 15.97 56.85 -10.05
N MET A 96 14.67 56.60 -10.13
CA MET A 96 13.76 57.46 -10.89
C MET A 96 13.28 58.62 -10.02
N THR A 97 13.85 59.81 -10.21
CA THR A 97 13.29 61.06 -9.68
C THR A 97 12.10 61.46 -10.54
N GLY A 98 10.88 61.22 -10.03
CA GLY A 98 9.65 61.56 -10.74
C GLY A 98 9.43 63.07 -10.79
N GLU A 99 9.83 63.72 -11.89
CA GLU A 99 9.28 65.03 -12.25
C GLU A 99 7.91 64.85 -12.91
N LYS A 100 6.87 65.27 -12.17
CA LYS A 100 5.51 65.40 -12.69
C LYS A 100 5.47 66.60 -13.65
N LYS A 101 5.31 66.34 -14.95
CA LYS A 101 4.82 67.35 -15.91
C LYS A 101 3.30 67.44 -15.86
#